data_AF-A0A2C8FA94-F1
#
_entry.id   AF-A0A2C8FA94-F1
#
_cell.length_a   1.000
_cell.length_b   1.000
_cell.length_c   1.000
_cell.angle_alpha   90.00
_cell.angle_beta   90.00
_cell.angle_gamma   90.00
#
_symmetry.space_group_name_H-M   'P 1'
#
loop_
_entity.id
_entity.type
_entity.pdbx_description
1 polymer ?
#
loop_
_entity_poly.entity_id
_entity_poly.type
_entity_poly.pdbx_seq_one_letter_code
_entity_poly.pdbx_strand_id
1 'polypeptide(L)'
;MGMGIRGTSLIASKSGYFNRFRDIMNKRLCILHANCQGEPLLARLNASPEFTDQYECRIITNYTREAIPDGLLERCDLFLYQYLNANWGELASDTLLGKLKTDCKSLCIPNMFFAGYWPFWNGKPGFNYRCTHLDDIINMGLPDEETVLLYLRSNLSQKFDLNALLHQTIAQEQQREAHTPIKYVDIIENEHGQHRLFNTVNHPNARLMDHAATEVLRHLGMTPPDRAVLDALGDPFPEFEQPINPHIAAHFGWPFGGADAQYNVYGIPMSHARYVANYVSCQKAGIEDFIGYLQGEYRES
;
A
#
# COMPACT_ATOMS: atom_id res chain seq x y z
N MET A 1 8.31 62.43 29.84
CA MET A 1 7.34 62.40 28.73
C MET A 1 6.95 60.95 28.51
N GLY A 2 5.69 60.61 28.80
CA GLY A 2 5.18 59.25 28.73
C GLY A 2 4.62 58.91 27.35
N MET A 3 4.79 57.65 26.96
CA MET A 3 4.08 56.89 25.93
C MET A 3 4.24 55.44 26.40
N GLY A 4 3.23 54.64 26.72
CA GLY A 4 1.86 54.56 26.20
C GLY A 4 1.68 53.13 25.67
N ILE A 5 1.67 52.13 26.55
CA ILE A 5 1.49 50.71 26.21
C ILE A 5 0.04 50.50 25.78
N ARG A 6 -0.20 50.17 24.50
CA ARG A 6 -1.48 49.64 24.03
C ARG A 6 -1.38 48.12 23.95
N GLY A 7 -1.91 47.44 24.97
CA GLY A 7 -2.20 46.02 24.91
C GLY A 7 -3.45 45.77 24.08
N THR A 8 -3.31 45.11 22.93
CA THR A 8 -4.43 44.49 22.22
C THR A 8 -4.73 43.14 22.86
N SER A 9 -5.82 43.12 23.63
CA SER A 9 -6.46 41.91 24.15
C SER A 9 -7.06 41.11 23.00
N LEU A 10 -6.46 39.97 22.64
CA LEU A 10 -7.17 38.92 21.91
C LEU A 10 -8.04 38.15 22.92
N ILE A 11 -9.29 38.58 23.05
CA ILE A 11 -10.34 37.72 23.62
C ILE A 11 -10.73 36.73 22.52
N ALA A 12 -9.99 35.63 22.41
CA ALA A 12 -10.52 34.44 21.76
C ALA A 12 -11.70 33.97 22.61
N SER A 13 -12.90 33.90 22.02
CA SER A 13 -14.10 33.54 22.77
C SER A 13 -13.92 32.13 23.36
N LYS A 14 -14.01 32.01 24.69
CA LYS A 14 -13.97 30.72 25.40
C LYS A 14 -15.01 29.73 24.86
N SER A 15 -16.08 30.22 24.23
CA SER A 15 -17.13 29.42 23.57
C SER A 15 -16.63 28.61 22.36
N GLY A 16 -15.70 29.13 21.54
CA GLY A 16 -15.20 28.41 20.37
C GLY A 16 -14.24 27.26 20.72
N TYR A 17 -13.42 27.45 21.75
CA TYR A 17 -12.54 26.40 22.27
C TYR A 17 -13.33 25.32 23.00
N PHE A 18 -14.30 25.69 23.85
CA PHE A 18 -15.10 24.71 24.60
C PHE A 18 -15.97 23.83 23.68
N ASN A 19 -16.46 24.37 22.57
CA ASN A 19 -17.21 23.59 21.58
C ASN A 19 -16.32 22.60 20.82
N ARG A 20 -15.13 23.02 20.34
CA ARG A 20 -14.16 22.07 19.73
C ARG A 20 -13.75 20.93 20.68
N PHE A 21 -13.52 21.24 21.96
CA PHE A 21 -13.19 20.20 22.94
C PHE A 21 -14.36 19.25 23.23
N ARG A 22 -15.60 19.72 23.16
CA ARG A 22 -16.81 18.91 23.34
C ARG A 22 -17.13 18.06 22.11
N ASP A 23 -16.85 18.57 20.91
CA ASP A 23 -17.00 17.86 19.64
C ASP A 23 -15.98 16.73 19.49
N ILE A 24 -14.75 16.90 20.01
CA ILE A 24 -13.75 15.81 20.07
C ILE A 24 -14.20 14.68 21.01
N MET A 25 -14.91 14.98 22.10
CA MET A 25 -15.36 13.97 23.07
C MET A 25 -16.60 13.16 22.64
N ASN A 26 -17.20 13.45 21.48
CA ASN A 26 -18.40 12.76 20.98
C ASN A 26 -18.17 12.01 19.66
N LYS A 27 -16.94 11.96 19.14
CA LYS A 27 -16.66 11.19 17.93
C LYS A 27 -16.77 9.70 18.21
N ARG A 28 -17.33 8.99 17.24
CA ARG A 28 -17.48 7.53 17.27
C ARG A 28 -16.15 6.88 16.95
N LEU A 29 -15.85 5.75 17.58
CA LEU A 29 -14.59 5.05 17.34
C LEU A 29 -14.66 4.30 16.01
N CYS A 30 -13.75 4.63 15.09
CA CYS A 30 -13.49 3.85 13.89
C CYS A 30 -12.17 3.10 14.06
N ILE A 31 -12.17 1.78 13.92
CA ILE A 31 -10.96 0.96 13.86
C ILE A 31 -10.71 0.58 12.40
N LEU A 32 -9.51 0.85 11.92
CA LEU A 32 -9.02 0.44 10.61
C LEU A 32 -7.98 -0.67 10.78
N HIS A 33 -8.39 -1.91 10.58
CA HIS A 33 -7.52 -3.09 10.66
C HIS A 33 -7.01 -3.47 9.27
N ALA A 34 -5.81 -2.99 8.93
CA ALA A 34 -5.27 -3.05 7.58
C ALA A 34 -3.74 -3.25 7.58
N ASN A 35 -3.18 -3.62 6.43
CA ASN A 35 -1.73 -3.62 6.21
C ASN A 35 -1.22 -2.19 5.96
N CYS A 36 -0.07 -2.05 5.29
CA CYS A 36 0.47 -0.75 4.87
C CYS A 36 -0.50 0.12 4.05
N GLN A 37 -1.58 -0.43 3.48
CA GLN A 37 -2.63 0.31 2.78
C GLN A 37 -3.56 1.09 3.71
N GLY A 38 -3.53 0.83 5.02
CA GLY A 38 -4.37 1.49 6.01
C GLY A 38 -4.13 2.99 6.11
N GLU A 39 -2.87 3.41 6.22
CA GLU A 39 -2.53 4.84 6.36
C GLU A 39 -2.95 5.67 5.15
N PRO A 40 -2.61 5.29 3.89
CA PRO A 40 -3.02 6.08 2.74
C PRO A 40 -4.53 6.05 2.48
N LEU A 41 -5.21 4.95 2.85
CA LEU A 41 -6.67 4.90 2.81
C LEU A 41 -7.27 5.88 3.82
N LEU A 42 -6.78 5.89 5.07
CA LEU A 42 -7.26 6.80 6.09
C LEU A 42 -7.02 8.27 5.72
N ALA A 43 -5.87 8.60 5.11
CA ALA A 43 -5.60 9.94 4.60
C ALA A 43 -6.68 10.42 3.61
N ARG A 44 -7.16 9.53 2.74
CA ARG A 44 -8.23 9.82 1.77
C ARG A 44 -9.62 9.86 2.40
N LEU A 45 -9.89 9.02 3.38
CA LEU A 45 -11.14 9.09 4.17
C LEU A 45 -11.21 10.41 4.94
N ASN A 46 -10.08 10.84 5.52
CA ASN A 46 -9.97 12.10 6.25
C ASN A 46 -10.09 13.36 5.37
N ALA A 47 -10.03 13.20 4.04
CA ALA A 47 -10.36 14.28 3.12
C ALA A 47 -11.87 14.57 3.04
N SER A 48 -12.72 13.71 3.62
CA SER A 48 -14.15 13.97 3.76
C SER A 48 -14.45 14.60 5.12
N PRO A 49 -14.94 15.87 5.16
CA PRO A 49 -15.32 16.52 6.41
C PRO A 49 -16.37 15.70 7.19
N GLU A 50 -17.35 15.15 6.48
CA GLU A 50 -18.42 14.32 7.06
C GLU A 50 -17.87 13.10 7.81
N PHE A 51 -16.85 12.45 7.24
CA PHE A 51 -16.18 11.33 7.89
C PHE A 51 -15.41 11.80 9.13
N THR A 52 -14.61 12.86 9.01
CA THR A 52 -13.81 13.37 10.12
C THR A 52 -14.64 13.94 11.26
N ASP A 53 -15.82 14.49 10.99
CA ASP A 53 -16.73 15.02 12.01
C ASP A 53 -17.37 13.89 12.82
N GLN A 54 -17.57 12.72 12.21
CA GLN A 54 -18.25 11.58 12.85
C GLN A 54 -17.30 10.62 13.56
N TYR A 55 -16.07 10.46 13.08
CA TYR A 55 -15.18 9.38 13.51
C TYR A 55 -13.82 9.86 14.05
N GLU A 56 -13.38 9.23 15.14
CA GLU A 56 -11.98 9.18 15.56
C GLU A 56 -11.41 7.84 15.11
N CYS A 57 -10.40 7.86 14.24
CA CYS A 57 -9.84 6.65 13.65
C CYS A 57 -8.60 6.15 14.38
N ARG A 58 -8.52 4.83 14.58
CA ARG A 58 -7.31 4.12 15.03
C ARG A 58 -6.94 3.05 14.02
N ILE A 59 -5.70 3.10 13.52
CA ILE A 59 -5.16 2.06 12.67
C ILE A 59 -4.58 0.96 13.57
N ILE A 60 -4.87 -0.29 13.21
CA ILE A 60 -4.22 -1.47 13.79
C ILE A 60 -3.62 -2.25 12.63
N THR A 61 -2.30 -2.40 12.67
CA THR A 61 -1.52 -2.90 11.55
C THR A 61 -1.52 -4.43 11.54
N ASN A 62 -2.16 -5.02 10.53
CA ASN A 62 -2.36 -6.48 10.53
C ASN A 62 -1.10 -7.28 10.17
N TYR A 63 -0.22 -6.79 9.29
CA TYR A 63 0.89 -7.60 8.76
C TYR A 63 1.99 -7.87 9.80
N THR A 64 2.13 -6.99 10.80
CA THR A 64 2.99 -7.17 11.97
C THR A 64 2.34 -8.01 13.07
N ARG A 65 1.10 -8.47 12.85
CA ARG A 65 0.24 -9.13 13.86
C ARG A 65 0.08 -8.27 15.11
N GLU A 66 -0.09 -6.96 14.93
CA GLU A 66 -0.35 -6.04 16.02
C GLU A 66 -1.56 -6.51 16.82
N ALA A 67 -1.38 -6.62 18.15
CA ALA A 67 -2.46 -7.04 19.02
C ALA A 67 -3.51 -5.92 19.13
N ILE A 68 -4.78 -6.28 18.98
CA ILE A 68 -5.87 -5.34 19.22
C ILE A 68 -6.02 -5.19 20.75
N PRO A 69 -5.96 -3.97 21.30
CA PRO A 69 -6.11 -3.76 22.74
C PRO A 69 -7.45 -4.29 23.26
N ASP A 70 -7.42 -4.92 24.44
CA ASP A 70 -8.61 -5.46 25.09
C ASP A 70 -9.71 -4.40 25.27
N GLY A 71 -10.96 -4.78 25.00
CA GLY A 71 -12.10 -3.88 25.15
C GLY A 71 -12.23 -2.84 24.02
N LEU A 72 -11.34 -2.81 23.03
CA LEU A 72 -11.37 -1.80 21.96
C LEU A 72 -12.45 -2.11 20.91
N LEU A 73 -12.61 -3.38 20.53
CA LEU A 73 -13.62 -3.81 19.55
C LEU A 73 -15.05 -3.66 20.08
N GLU A 74 -15.23 -3.83 21.39
CA GLU A 74 -16.49 -3.70 22.10
C GLU A 74 -16.98 -2.25 22.15
N ARG A 75 -16.08 -1.28 21.99
CA ARG A 75 -16.38 0.15 21.89
C ARG A 75 -16.38 0.67 20.45
N CYS A 76 -16.05 -0.18 19.48
CA CYS A 76 -15.96 0.21 18.08
C CYS A 76 -17.35 0.49 17.50
N ASP A 77 -17.51 1.62 16.82
CA ASP A 77 -18.75 1.99 16.11
C ASP A 77 -18.64 1.70 14.60
N LEU A 78 -17.42 1.74 14.06
CA LEU A 78 -17.11 1.42 12.68
C LEU A 78 -15.83 0.59 12.59
N PHE A 79 -15.94 -0.64 12.09
CA PHE A 79 -14.81 -1.52 11.85
C PHE A 79 -14.54 -1.65 10.34
N LEU A 80 -13.49 -0.97 9.87
CA LEU A 80 -12.97 -1.13 8.51
C LEU A 80 -11.84 -2.16 8.55
N TYR A 81 -11.94 -3.24 7.77
CA TYR A 81 -10.97 -4.34 7.89
C TYR A 81 -10.62 -4.97 6.56
N GLN A 82 -9.36 -5.39 6.40
CA GLN A 82 -8.98 -6.30 5.33
C GLN A 82 -9.29 -7.74 5.75
N TYR A 83 -9.81 -8.55 4.82
CA TYR A 83 -10.12 -9.95 5.10
C TYR A 83 -8.85 -10.73 5.44
N LEU A 84 -8.87 -11.41 6.60
CA LEU A 84 -7.84 -12.32 7.08
C LEU A 84 -8.49 -13.67 7.38
N ASN A 85 -7.99 -14.72 6.75
CA ASN A 85 -8.51 -16.07 6.92
C ASN A 85 -8.17 -16.66 8.30
N ALA A 86 -8.68 -17.86 8.57
CA ALA A 86 -8.51 -18.56 9.85
C ALA A 86 -7.05 -18.79 10.29
N ASN A 87 -6.08 -18.78 9.37
CA ASN A 87 -4.66 -18.95 9.71
C ASN A 87 -4.08 -17.77 10.51
N TRP A 88 -4.82 -16.67 10.62
CA TRP A 88 -4.49 -15.51 11.45
C TRP A 88 -4.98 -15.64 12.91
N GLY A 89 -5.66 -16.72 13.27
CA GLY A 89 -6.05 -17.02 14.65
C GLY A 89 -6.93 -15.94 15.27
N GLU A 90 -6.47 -15.33 16.37
CA GLU A 90 -7.19 -14.25 17.07
C GLU A 90 -7.39 -13.00 16.21
N LEU A 91 -6.59 -12.82 15.14
CA LEU A 91 -6.70 -11.71 14.20
C LEU A 91 -7.52 -12.07 12.95
N ALA A 92 -8.00 -13.32 12.82
CA ALA A 92 -8.86 -13.71 11.71
C ALA A 92 -10.15 -12.88 11.71
N SER A 93 -10.65 -12.51 10.52
CA SER A 93 -11.79 -11.59 10.41
C SER A 93 -13.03 -12.09 11.15
N ASP A 94 -13.36 -13.37 11.04
CA ASP A 94 -14.52 -13.95 11.73
C ASP A 94 -14.39 -13.85 13.26
N THR A 95 -13.19 -14.06 13.80
CA THR A 95 -12.88 -13.90 15.22
C THR A 95 -13.07 -12.46 15.67
N LEU A 96 -12.56 -11.50 14.91
CA LEU A 96 -12.65 -10.07 15.24
C LEU A 96 -14.08 -9.55 15.14
N LEU A 97 -14.80 -9.94 14.08
CA LEU A 97 -16.20 -9.57 13.87
C LEU A 97 -17.08 -10.09 15.01
N GLY A 98 -16.81 -11.28 15.55
CA GLY A 98 -17.53 -11.84 16.69
C GLY A 98 -17.34 -11.07 18.02
N LYS A 99 -16.33 -10.19 18.12
CA LYS A 99 -16.06 -9.36 19.30
C LYS A 99 -16.70 -7.96 19.21
N LEU A 100 -17.26 -7.59 18.07
CA LEU A 100 -17.91 -6.29 17.87
C LEU A 100 -19.24 -6.21 18.63
N LYS A 101 -19.59 -5.02 19.10
CA LYS A 101 -20.93 -4.74 19.62
C LYS A 101 -21.99 -4.83 18.51
N THR A 102 -23.23 -5.15 18.87
CA THR A 102 -24.32 -5.44 17.92
C THR A 102 -24.66 -4.31 16.95
N ASP A 103 -24.46 -3.06 17.35
CA ASP A 103 -24.72 -1.86 16.54
C ASP A 103 -23.47 -1.34 15.81
N CYS A 104 -22.31 -2.01 15.94
CA CYS A 104 -21.11 -1.66 15.20
C CYS A 104 -21.34 -1.88 13.70
N LYS A 105 -21.06 -0.86 12.89
CA LYS A 105 -20.95 -1.05 11.45
C LYS A 105 -19.64 -1.74 11.14
N SER A 106 -19.62 -2.68 10.21
CA SER A 106 -18.39 -3.27 9.70
C SER A 106 -18.38 -3.27 8.18
N LEU A 107 -17.21 -3.07 7.59
CA LEU A 107 -17.01 -3.05 6.15
C LEU A 107 -15.66 -3.67 5.82
N CYS A 108 -15.69 -4.76 5.05
CA CYS A 108 -14.46 -5.33 4.50
C CYS A 108 -13.95 -4.38 3.41
N ILE A 109 -12.73 -3.87 3.57
CA ILE A 109 -12.03 -3.06 2.58
C ILE A 109 -11.09 -3.92 1.72
N PRO A 110 -10.72 -3.46 0.52
CA PRO A 110 -9.77 -4.16 -0.34
C PRO A 110 -8.42 -4.42 0.33
N ASN A 111 -7.83 -5.57 -0.01
CA ASN A 111 -6.43 -5.90 0.26
C ASN A 111 -5.74 -6.17 -1.07
N MET A 112 -5.40 -5.07 -1.75
CA MET A 112 -5.02 -5.09 -3.16
C MET A 112 -3.61 -5.65 -3.34
N PHE A 113 -3.45 -6.53 -4.30
CA PHE A 113 -2.16 -7.13 -4.65
C PHE A 113 -2.06 -7.37 -6.16
N PHE A 114 -0.95 -7.04 -6.79
CA PHE A 114 -0.80 -7.28 -8.22
C PHE A 114 0.64 -7.60 -8.57
N ALA A 115 0.88 -8.88 -8.88
CA ALA A 115 2.19 -9.34 -9.31
C ALA A 115 2.38 -9.22 -10.84
N GLY A 116 1.43 -8.65 -11.59
CA GLY A 116 1.49 -8.64 -13.06
C GLY A 116 2.73 -7.92 -13.60
N TYR A 117 3.16 -6.85 -12.92
CA TYR A 117 4.40 -6.14 -13.27
C TYR A 117 5.68 -6.87 -12.80
N TRP A 118 5.57 -7.77 -11.82
CA TRP A 118 6.67 -8.53 -11.22
C TRP A 118 6.29 -10.01 -11.04
N PRO A 119 6.06 -10.75 -12.14
CA PRO A 119 5.44 -12.09 -12.11
C PRO A 119 6.28 -13.16 -11.40
N PHE A 120 7.56 -12.88 -11.12
CA PHE A 120 8.46 -13.75 -10.37
C PHE A 120 8.65 -13.31 -8.91
N TRP A 121 7.85 -12.36 -8.43
CA TRP A 121 7.88 -11.93 -7.04
C TRP A 121 7.53 -13.08 -6.10
N ASN A 122 8.18 -13.11 -4.94
CA ASN A 122 7.91 -14.09 -3.89
C ASN A 122 7.89 -13.44 -2.51
N GLY A 123 6.84 -13.71 -1.74
CA GLY A 123 6.66 -13.23 -0.37
C GLY A 123 7.38 -14.04 0.71
N LYS A 124 8.29 -14.96 0.34
CA LYS A 124 9.06 -15.75 1.31
C LYS A 124 9.91 -14.82 2.19
N PRO A 125 9.88 -14.99 3.52
CA PRO A 125 10.66 -14.16 4.43
C PRO A 125 12.18 -14.31 4.22
N GLY A 126 12.93 -13.33 4.73
CA GLY A 126 14.40 -13.33 4.71
C GLY A 126 15.04 -12.61 3.51
N PHE A 127 14.26 -11.99 2.62
CA PHE A 127 14.78 -11.02 1.64
C PHE A 127 13.63 -10.18 1.05
N ASN A 128 13.70 -8.86 1.13
CA ASN A 128 12.63 -7.98 0.62
C ASN A 128 12.54 -8.03 -0.91
N TYR A 129 11.31 -7.99 -1.45
CA TYR A 129 11.04 -7.94 -2.91
C TYR A 129 11.71 -9.07 -3.72
N ARG A 130 11.82 -10.25 -3.11
CA ARG A 130 12.47 -11.43 -3.69
C ARG A 130 11.93 -11.76 -5.08
N CYS A 131 12.83 -12.13 -5.99
CA CYS A 131 12.52 -12.58 -7.35
C CYS A 131 13.02 -14.01 -7.55
N THR A 132 12.12 -14.99 -7.71
CA THR A 132 12.49 -16.40 -7.83
C THR A 132 13.40 -16.67 -9.01
N HIS A 133 13.14 -16.04 -10.16
CA HIS A 133 13.97 -16.23 -11.34
C HIS A 133 15.40 -15.70 -11.15
N LEU A 134 15.56 -14.56 -10.45
CA LEU A 134 16.88 -14.00 -10.15
C LEU A 134 17.61 -14.87 -9.12
N ASP A 135 16.89 -15.35 -8.10
CA ASP A 135 17.44 -16.31 -7.13
C ASP A 135 17.96 -17.58 -7.82
N ASP A 136 17.21 -18.14 -8.77
CA ASP A 136 17.65 -19.32 -9.53
C ASP A 136 18.97 -19.07 -10.28
N ILE A 137 19.15 -17.88 -10.85
CA ILE A 137 20.37 -17.51 -11.55
C ILE A 137 21.52 -17.28 -10.56
N ILE A 138 21.28 -16.66 -9.40
CA ILE A 138 22.30 -16.50 -8.36
C ILE A 138 22.77 -17.85 -7.83
N ASN A 139 21.85 -18.81 -7.66
CA ASN A 139 22.15 -20.17 -7.21
C ASN A 139 23.01 -20.98 -8.20
N MET A 140 23.22 -20.50 -9.43
CA MET A 140 24.18 -21.09 -10.37
C MET A 140 25.64 -20.85 -9.96
N GLY A 141 25.91 -19.95 -9.01
CA GLY A 141 27.25 -19.69 -8.49
C GLY A 141 28.17 -18.91 -9.43
N LEU A 142 27.61 -18.18 -10.40
CA LEU A 142 28.37 -17.34 -11.32
C LEU A 142 28.92 -16.09 -10.61
N PRO A 143 29.98 -15.43 -11.12
CA PRO A 143 30.39 -14.09 -10.69
C PRO A 143 29.25 -13.06 -10.81
N ASP A 144 29.30 -11.97 -10.03
CA ASP A 144 28.23 -10.97 -9.95
C ASP A 144 27.88 -10.35 -11.30
N GLU A 145 28.89 -9.90 -12.04
CA GLU A 145 28.71 -9.31 -13.37
C GLU A 145 28.06 -10.31 -14.35
N GLU A 146 28.48 -11.57 -14.31
CA GLU A 146 27.91 -12.63 -15.15
C GLU A 146 26.46 -12.96 -14.76
N THR A 147 26.16 -12.99 -13.46
CA THR A 147 24.80 -13.18 -12.93
C THR A 147 23.88 -12.07 -13.44
N VAL A 148 24.31 -10.81 -13.30
CA VAL A 148 23.54 -9.64 -13.76
C VAL A 148 23.33 -9.67 -15.27
N LEU A 149 24.40 -9.91 -16.05
CA LEU A 149 24.32 -9.98 -17.50
C LEU A 149 23.40 -11.11 -17.96
N LEU A 150 23.51 -12.30 -17.37
CA LEU A 150 22.65 -13.43 -17.69
C LEU A 150 21.18 -13.13 -17.41
N TYR A 151 20.87 -12.53 -16.25
CA TYR A 151 19.50 -12.14 -15.91
C TYR A 151 18.95 -11.09 -16.88
N LEU A 152 19.70 -10.02 -17.16
CA LEU A 152 19.25 -8.93 -18.03
C LEU A 152 19.08 -9.35 -19.50
N ARG A 153 19.82 -10.38 -19.94
CA ARG A 153 19.74 -10.93 -21.30
C ARG A 153 18.77 -12.13 -21.41
N SER A 154 18.20 -12.59 -20.30
CA SER A 154 17.26 -13.71 -20.32
C SER A 154 15.99 -13.35 -21.08
N ASN A 155 15.67 -14.13 -22.10
CA ASN A 155 14.42 -13.99 -22.84
C ASN A 155 13.27 -14.63 -22.05
N LEU A 156 12.59 -13.79 -21.25
CA LEU A 156 11.55 -14.26 -20.32
C LEU A 156 10.35 -14.89 -21.02
N SER A 157 9.91 -14.34 -22.16
CA SER A 157 8.74 -14.85 -22.89
C SER A 157 9.00 -16.18 -23.61
N GLN A 158 10.27 -16.51 -23.89
CA GLN A 158 10.64 -17.85 -24.38
C GLN A 158 10.72 -18.89 -23.26
N LYS A 159 10.99 -18.47 -22.01
CA LYS A 159 11.18 -19.36 -20.87
C LYS A 159 9.91 -19.58 -20.05
N PHE A 160 9.02 -18.60 -20.03
CA PHE A 160 7.84 -18.58 -19.16
C PHE A 160 6.58 -18.14 -19.91
N ASP A 161 5.43 -18.69 -19.53
CA ASP A 161 4.14 -18.19 -19.99
C ASP A 161 3.72 -16.96 -19.18
N LEU A 162 4.17 -15.79 -19.64
CA LEU A 162 3.89 -14.52 -18.98
C LEU A 162 2.38 -14.20 -18.95
N ASN A 163 1.62 -14.61 -19.97
CA ASN A 163 0.16 -14.40 -20.00
C ASN A 163 -0.53 -15.23 -18.92
N ALA A 164 -0.13 -16.50 -18.74
CA ALA A 164 -0.66 -17.33 -17.66
C ALA A 164 -0.36 -16.73 -16.28
N LEU A 165 0.85 -16.18 -16.06
CA LEU A 165 1.21 -15.52 -14.80
C LEU A 165 0.38 -14.25 -14.55
N LEU A 166 0.11 -13.45 -15.59
CA LEU A 166 -0.77 -12.29 -15.50
C LEU A 166 -2.22 -12.71 -15.15
N HIS A 167 -2.77 -13.69 -15.86
CA HIS A 167 -4.11 -14.20 -15.56
C HIS A 167 -4.21 -14.78 -14.15
N GLN A 168 -3.14 -15.45 -13.67
CA GLN A 168 -3.09 -15.98 -12.32
C GLN A 168 -3.19 -14.88 -11.27
N THR A 169 -2.44 -13.77 -11.40
CA THR A 169 -2.55 -12.67 -10.42
C THR A 169 -3.91 -11.98 -10.47
N ILE A 170 -4.54 -11.87 -11.66
CA ILE A 170 -5.88 -11.30 -11.79
C ILE A 170 -6.91 -12.21 -11.11
N ALA A 171 -6.86 -13.52 -11.34
CA ALA A 171 -7.75 -14.48 -10.69
C ALA A 171 -7.60 -14.48 -9.15
N GLN A 172 -6.38 -14.28 -8.65
CA GLN A 172 -6.14 -14.11 -7.20
C GLN A 172 -6.80 -12.85 -6.65
N GLU A 173 -6.74 -11.74 -7.39
CA GLU A 173 -7.44 -10.51 -7.00
C GLU A 173 -8.96 -10.65 -7.06
N GLN A 174 -9.51 -11.37 -8.05
CA GLN A 174 -10.94 -11.68 -8.09
C GLN A 174 -11.40 -12.44 -6.84
N GLN A 175 -10.58 -13.39 -6.36
CA GLN A 175 -10.86 -14.11 -5.11
C GLN A 175 -10.81 -13.19 -3.89
N ARG A 176 -9.85 -12.26 -3.83
CA ARG A 176 -9.74 -11.26 -2.74
C ARG A 176 -10.91 -10.28 -2.76
N GLU A 177 -11.25 -9.77 -3.93
CA GLU A 177 -12.35 -8.84 -4.14
C GLU A 177 -13.71 -9.47 -3.77
N ALA A 178 -13.87 -10.79 -3.90
CA ALA A 178 -15.09 -11.48 -3.49
C ALA A 178 -15.42 -11.29 -1.99
N HIS A 179 -14.44 -10.98 -1.14
CA HIS A 179 -14.64 -10.70 0.28
C HIS A 179 -15.07 -9.26 0.60
N THR A 180 -14.95 -8.34 -0.36
CA THR A 180 -15.28 -6.93 -0.17
C THR A 180 -16.40 -6.48 -1.12
N PRO A 181 -17.31 -5.61 -0.67
CA PRO A 181 -18.28 -5.01 -1.57
C PRO A 181 -17.64 -3.97 -2.52
N ILE A 182 -16.41 -3.52 -2.24
CA ILE A 182 -15.70 -2.51 -3.03
C ILE A 182 -15.04 -3.19 -4.22
N LYS A 183 -15.57 -2.97 -5.42
CA LYS A 183 -15.12 -3.59 -6.67
C LYS A 183 -14.01 -2.78 -7.33
N TYR A 184 -12.85 -3.39 -7.56
CA TYR A 184 -11.65 -2.74 -8.08
C TYR A 184 -10.90 -3.57 -9.14
N VAL A 185 -11.22 -4.86 -9.29
CA VAL A 185 -10.51 -5.74 -10.24
C VAL A 185 -10.76 -5.31 -11.68
N ASP A 186 -11.96 -4.84 -12.00
CA ASP A 186 -12.24 -4.27 -13.33
C ASP A 186 -11.31 -3.10 -13.67
N ILE A 187 -10.91 -2.29 -12.69
CA ILE A 187 -9.94 -1.21 -12.89
C ILE A 187 -8.58 -1.81 -13.26
N ILE A 188 -8.15 -2.86 -12.55
CA ILE A 188 -6.90 -3.55 -12.83
C ILE A 188 -6.95 -4.16 -14.23
N GLU A 189 -7.95 -4.97 -14.55
CA GLU A 189 -8.07 -5.65 -15.85
C GLU A 189 -8.06 -4.66 -17.01
N ASN A 190 -8.77 -3.55 -16.90
CA ASN A 190 -8.91 -2.58 -17.98
C ASN A 190 -7.74 -1.58 -18.09
N GLU A 191 -7.12 -1.20 -16.96
CA GLU A 191 -6.17 -0.08 -16.93
C GLU A 191 -4.70 -0.52 -16.71
N HIS A 192 -4.41 -1.75 -16.27
CA HIS A 192 -3.04 -2.17 -15.90
C HIS A 192 -2.02 -2.04 -17.04
N GLY A 193 -2.46 -2.15 -18.30
CA GLY A 193 -1.61 -2.00 -19.48
C GLY A 193 -1.48 -0.57 -20.01
N GLN A 194 -2.28 0.36 -19.50
CA GLN A 194 -2.32 1.76 -19.92
C GLN A 194 -1.53 2.64 -18.97
N HIS A 195 -1.65 2.36 -17.67
CA HIS A 195 -1.02 3.10 -16.59
C HIS A 195 -0.44 2.14 -15.55
N ARG A 196 0.64 2.55 -14.87
CA ARG A 196 1.19 1.79 -13.75
C ARG A 196 0.25 1.96 -12.55
N LEU A 197 -0.51 0.91 -12.21
CA LEU A 197 -1.49 0.92 -11.11
C LEU A 197 -0.89 0.63 -9.73
N PHE A 198 0.36 0.19 -9.68
CA PHE A 198 1.03 -0.26 -8.47
C PHE A 198 2.50 0.18 -8.47
N ASN A 199 2.99 0.66 -7.33
CA ASN A 199 4.42 0.98 -7.16
C ASN A 199 5.22 -0.23 -6.70
N THR A 200 4.60 -1.16 -5.98
CA THR A 200 5.10 -2.51 -5.67
C THR A 200 3.94 -3.50 -5.73
N VAL A 201 4.20 -4.80 -5.60
CA VAL A 201 3.13 -5.82 -5.65
C VAL A 201 1.95 -5.58 -4.70
N ASN A 202 2.12 -4.84 -3.60
CA ASN A 202 1.08 -4.59 -2.61
C ASN A 202 0.85 -3.09 -2.31
N HIS A 203 1.47 -2.20 -3.09
CA HIS A 203 1.34 -0.74 -2.95
C HIS A 203 0.59 -0.17 -4.17
N PRO A 204 -0.76 -0.13 -4.13
CA PRO A 204 -1.57 0.47 -5.19
C PRO A 204 -1.31 1.98 -5.29
N ASN A 205 -1.45 2.52 -6.50
CA ASN A 205 -1.30 3.96 -6.75
C ASN A 205 -2.57 4.75 -6.33
N ALA A 206 -2.55 6.06 -6.58
CA ALA A 206 -3.66 6.95 -6.25
C ALA A 206 -4.98 6.52 -6.91
N ARG A 207 -4.97 6.09 -8.18
CA ARG A 207 -6.19 5.70 -8.92
C ARG A 207 -6.99 4.61 -8.19
N LEU A 208 -6.30 3.60 -7.66
CA LEU A 208 -6.91 2.50 -6.91
C LEU A 208 -7.27 2.90 -5.47
N MET A 209 -6.39 3.66 -4.79
CA MET A 209 -6.64 4.04 -3.39
C MET A 209 -7.77 5.09 -3.28
N ASP A 210 -7.86 6.03 -4.21
CA ASP A 210 -8.93 7.01 -4.31
C ASP A 210 -10.28 6.34 -4.57
N HIS A 211 -10.27 5.31 -5.42
CA HIS A 211 -11.45 4.48 -5.68
C HIS A 211 -11.91 3.76 -4.42
N ALA A 212 -10.99 3.10 -3.70
CA ALA A 212 -11.30 2.43 -2.45
C ALA A 212 -11.90 3.39 -1.41
N ALA A 213 -11.29 4.56 -1.21
CA ALA A 213 -11.80 5.57 -0.27
C ALA A 213 -13.19 6.09 -0.67
N THR A 214 -13.39 6.36 -1.96
CA THR A 214 -14.67 6.82 -2.52
C THR A 214 -15.77 5.80 -2.25
N GLU A 215 -15.52 4.52 -2.52
CA GLU A 215 -16.50 3.46 -2.31
C GLU A 215 -16.74 3.18 -0.82
N VAL A 216 -15.71 3.24 0.04
CA VAL A 216 -15.91 3.18 1.50
C VAL A 216 -16.89 4.27 1.94
N LEU A 217 -16.66 5.53 1.54
CA LEU A 217 -17.52 6.64 1.94
C LEU A 217 -18.95 6.47 1.41
N ARG A 218 -19.12 6.03 0.16
CA ARG A 218 -20.44 5.72 -0.41
C ARG A 218 -21.16 4.62 0.38
N HIS A 219 -20.46 3.54 0.75
CA HIS A 219 -21.02 2.48 1.59
C HIS A 219 -21.42 2.96 2.99
N LEU A 220 -20.74 3.98 3.51
CA LEU A 220 -21.09 4.64 4.77
C LEU A 220 -22.25 5.64 4.63
N GLY A 221 -22.73 5.89 3.40
CA GLY A 221 -23.75 6.89 3.10
C GLY A 221 -23.23 8.31 3.12
N MET A 222 -21.91 8.50 2.97
CA MET A 222 -21.22 9.77 3.04
C MET A 222 -20.85 10.30 1.67
N THR A 223 -20.62 11.61 1.59
CA THR A 223 -20.15 12.26 0.37
C THR A 223 -18.63 12.05 0.20
N PRO A 224 -18.17 11.47 -0.93
CA PRO A 224 -16.75 11.38 -1.24
C PRO A 224 -16.13 12.77 -1.45
N PRO A 225 -14.82 12.94 -1.18
CA PRO A 225 -14.14 14.21 -1.46
C PRO A 225 -14.12 14.50 -2.96
N ASP A 226 -14.06 15.78 -3.30
CA ASP A 226 -13.87 16.21 -4.68
C ASP A 226 -12.54 15.70 -5.23
N ARG A 227 -12.51 15.47 -6.56
CA ARG A 227 -11.33 14.96 -7.25
C ARG A 227 -10.07 15.80 -6.99
N ALA A 228 -10.20 17.12 -6.97
CA ALA A 228 -9.09 18.03 -6.72
C ALA A 228 -8.47 17.86 -5.31
N VAL A 229 -9.28 17.49 -4.31
CA VAL A 229 -8.79 17.22 -2.95
C VAL A 229 -8.01 15.91 -2.92
N LEU A 230 -8.50 14.88 -3.60
CA LEU A 230 -7.81 13.59 -3.73
C LEU A 230 -6.50 13.73 -4.51
N ASP A 231 -6.51 14.46 -5.62
CA ASP A 231 -5.30 14.70 -6.43
C ASP A 231 -4.21 15.41 -5.62
N ALA A 232 -4.58 16.31 -4.69
CA ALA A 232 -3.63 17.00 -3.82
C ALA A 232 -2.95 16.09 -2.79
N LEU A 233 -3.49 14.89 -2.52
CA LEU A 233 -2.85 13.89 -1.65
C LEU A 233 -1.70 13.15 -2.35
N GLY A 234 -1.65 13.18 -3.68
CA GLY A 234 -0.60 12.54 -4.47
C GLY A 234 -0.59 11.01 -4.37
N ASP A 235 0.57 10.44 -4.71
CA ASP A 235 0.78 8.99 -4.68
C ASP A 235 0.75 8.45 -3.23
N PRO A 236 0.00 7.37 -2.93
CA PRO A 236 -0.04 6.71 -1.63
C PRO A 236 1.32 6.23 -1.08
N PHE A 237 2.22 5.81 -1.98
CA PHE A 237 3.50 5.17 -1.66
C PHE A 237 4.60 5.74 -2.56
N PRO A 238 4.92 7.05 -2.41
CA PRO A 238 5.81 7.74 -3.33
C PRO A 238 7.28 7.33 -3.14
N GLU A 239 7.64 6.74 -2.00
CA GLU A 239 9.01 6.48 -1.59
C GLU A 239 9.68 5.37 -2.40
N PHE A 240 8.92 4.40 -2.91
CA PHE A 240 9.49 3.24 -3.58
C PHE A 240 8.64 2.76 -4.74
N GLU A 241 9.20 2.90 -5.93
CA GLU A 241 8.75 2.31 -7.18
C GLU A 241 9.65 1.13 -7.52
N GLN A 242 9.14 -0.10 -7.39
CA GLN A 242 9.89 -1.29 -7.74
C GLN A 242 10.15 -1.32 -9.25
N PRO A 243 11.42 -1.41 -9.71
CA PRO A 243 11.71 -1.43 -11.13
C PRO A 243 11.06 -2.62 -11.85
N ILE A 244 10.45 -2.36 -13.01
CA ILE A 244 9.82 -3.38 -13.85
C ILE A 244 10.87 -3.88 -14.83
N ASN A 245 10.87 -5.19 -15.09
CA ASN A 245 11.76 -5.77 -16.09
C ASN A 245 11.33 -5.32 -17.50
N PRO A 246 12.22 -4.70 -18.30
CA PRO A 246 11.88 -4.21 -19.64
C PRO A 246 11.36 -5.28 -20.59
N HIS A 247 11.77 -6.54 -20.43
CA HIS A 247 11.27 -7.64 -21.27
C HIS A 247 9.81 -7.97 -20.96
N ILE A 248 9.38 -7.77 -19.71
CA ILE A 248 7.98 -7.97 -19.30
C ILE A 248 7.12 -6.86 -19.87
N ALA A 249 7.53 -5.61 -19.71
CA ALA A 249 6.85 -4.47 -20.30
C ALA A 249 6.75 -4.58 -21.83
N ALA A 250 7.84 -4.97 -22.49
CA ALA A 250 7.87 -5.18 -23.94
C ALA A 250 6.94 -6.31 -24.40
N HIS A 251 6.88 -7.43 -23.67
CA HIS A 251 6.00 -8.55 -23.98
C HIS A 251 4.52 -8.14 -24.01
N PHE A 252 4.09 -7.30 -23.06
CA PHE A 252 2.72 -6.81 -22.99
C PHE A 252 2.47 -5.50 -23.74
N GLY A 253 3.51 -4.88 -24.31
CA GLY A 253 3.40 -3.62 -25.02
C GLY A 253 3.02 -2.43 -24.12
N TRP A 254 3.42 -2.45 -22.84
CA TRP A 254 3.12 -1.35 -21.92
C TRP A 254 3.87 -0.07 -22.30
N PRO A 255 3.25 1.11 -22.16
CA PRO A 255 3.90 2.38 -22.46
C PRO A 255 4.90 2.83 -21.38
N PHE A 256 5.04 2.05 -20.30
CA PHE A 256 5.94 2.28 -19.19
C PHE A 256 6.82 1.06 -18.94
N GLY A 257 7.90 1.25 -18.18
CA GLY A 257 8.83 0.18 -17.81
C GLY A 257 9.73 -0.33 -18.92
N GLY A 258 9.98 0.49 -19.94
CA GLY A 258 10.99 0.23 -20.97
C GLY A 258 12.43 0.28 -20.43
N ALA A 259 13.40 -0.02 -21.31
CA ALA A 259 14.82 -0.14 -20.94
C ALA A 259 15.42 1.13 -20.31
N ASP A 260 14.94 2.31 -20.73
CA ASP A 260 15.41 3.61 -20.24
C ASP A 260 14.63 4.13 -19.02
N ALA A 261 13.61 3.38 -18.56
CA ALA A 261 12.77 3.80 -17.45
C ALA A 261 13.61 3.99 -16.17
N GLN A 262 13.36 5.12 -15.50
CA GLN A 262 13.90 5.42 -14.18
C GLN A 262 12.76 5.33 -13.17
N TYR A 263 13.07 4.73 -12.03
CA TYR A 263 12.14 4.54 -10.93
C TYR A 263 12.63 5.29 -9.71
N ASN A 264 11.71 5.86 -8.94
CA ASN A 264 12.07 6.41 -7.64
C ASN A 264 12.31 5.28 -6.63
N VAL A 265 13.56 5.04 -6.26
CA VAL A 265 13.92 4.06 -5.22
C VAL A 265 14.49 4.83 -4.02
N TYR A 266 13.63 5.15 -3.05
CA TYR A 266 13.95 5.92 -1.84
C TYR A 266 14.64 7.26 -2.14
N GLY A 267 14.12 7.99 -3.13
CA GLY A 267 14.67 9.28 -3.56
C GLY A 267 15.81 9.18 -4.58
N ILE A 268 16.22 7.96 -4.94
CA ILE A 268 17.30 7.71 -5.91
C ILE A 268 16.67 7.23 -7.23
N PRO A 269 16.83 7.98 -8.34
CA PRO A 269 16.47 7.50 -9.67
C PRO A 269 17.27 6.23 -10.00
N MET A 270 16.57 5.13 -10.26
CA MET A 270 17.19 3.83 -10.47
C MET A 270 16.62 3.14 -11.71
N SER A 271 17.49 2.63 -12.57
CA SER A 271 17.10 1.75 -13.67
C SER A 271 16.91 0.31 -13.19
N HIS A 272 16.16 -0.50 -13.95
CA HIS A 272 16.03 -1.93 -13.68
C HIS A 272 17.39 -2.65 -13.61
N ALA A 273 18.34 -2.32 -14.51
CA ALA A 273 19.68 -2.91 -14.50
C ALA A 273 20.44 -2.61 -13.21
N ARG A 274 20.37 -1.37 -12.71
CA ARG A 274 21.03 -1.00 -11.45
C ARG A 274 20.38 -1.69 -10.24
N TYR A 275 19.06 -1.81 -10.23
CA TYR A 275 18.33 -2.52 -9.19
C TYR A 275 18.71 -4.00 -9.13
N VAL A 276 18.82 -4.67 -10.29
CA VAL A 276 19.28 -6.07 -10.37
C VAL A 276 20.71 -6.22 -9.84
N ALA A 277 21.61 -5.30 -10.20
CA ALA A 277 22.99 -5.33 -9.68
C ALA A 277 23.03 -5.19 -8.14
N ASN A 278 22.23 -4.28 -7.58
CA ASN A 278 22.09 -4.13 -6.14
C ASN A 278 21.51 -5.40 -5.49
N TYR A 279 20.48 -6.01 -6.09
CA TYR A 279 19.89 -7.26 -5.61
C TYR A 279 20.93 -8.38 -5.52
N VAL A 280 21.69 -8.60 -6.61
CA VAL A 280 22.72 -9.64 -6.69
C VAL A 280 23.79 -9.42 -5.63
N SER A 281 24.31 -8.19 -5.52
CA SER A 281 25.33 -7.85 -4.54
C SER A 281 24.83 -8.04 -3.10
N CYS A 282 23.62 -7.54 -2.78
CA CYS A 282 23.00 -7.68 -1.47
C CYS A 282 22.80 -9.15 -1.08
N GLN A 283 22.23 -9.95 -1.98
CA GLN A 283 21.96 -11.37 -1.68
C GLN A 283 23.27 -12.16 -1.50
N LYS A 284 24.27 -11.97 -2.35
CA LYS A 284 25.55 -12.68 -2.24
C LYS A 284 26.38 -12.25 -1.03
N ALA A 285 26.18 -11.02 -0.55
CA ALA A 285 26.73 -10.57 0.72
C ALA A 285 25.99 -11.16 1.95
N GLY A 286 24.90 -11.92 1.75
CA GLY A 286 24.11 -12.50 2.83
C GLY A 286 23.28 -11.47 3.59
N ILE A 287 23.00 -10.31 3.00
CA ILE A 287 22.20 -9.24 3.60
C ILE A 287 20.73 -9.49 3.28
N GLU A 288 19.91 -9.73 4.32
CA GLU A 288 18.47 -9.98 4.18
C GLU A 288 17.65 -8.69 4.01
N ASP A 289 18.11 -7.57 4.59
CA ASP A 289 17.46 -6.26 4.51
C ASP A 289 17.83 -5.54 3.21
N PHE A 290 17.16 -5.92 2.14
CA PHE A 290 17.38 -5.30 0.83
C PHE A 290 16.87 -3.85 0.79
N ILE A 291 15.91 -3.48 1.65
CA ILE A 291 15.42 -2.10 1.74
C ILE A 291 16.53 -1.21 2.29
N GLY A 292 17.11 -1.55 3.45
CA GLY A 292 18.24 -0.84 4.03
C GLY A 292 19.44 -0.79 3.08
N TYR A 293 19.69 -1.87 2.34
CA TYR A 293 20.73 -1.89 1.30
C TYR A 293 20.48 -0.85 0.19
N LEU A 294 19.25 -0.76 -0.33
CA LEU A 294 18.87 0.24 -1.34
C LEU A 294 18.94 1.67 -0.81
N GLN A 295 18.65 1.88 0.48
CA GLN A 295 18.76 3.17 1.17
C GLN A 295 20.22 3.55 1.49
N GLY A 296 21.15 2.61 1.36
CA GLY A 296 22.59 2.85 1.54
C GLY A 296 23.11 2.57 2.94
N GLU A 297 22.35 1.88 3.80
CA GLU A 297 22.75 1.52 5.17
C GLU A 297 23.96 0.59 5.24
N TYR A 298 24.25 -0.10 4.13
CA TYR A 298 25.29 -1.12 4.02
C TYR A 298 26.48 -0.71 3.12
N ARG A 299 26.62 0.57 2.78
CA ARG A 299 27.81 1.04 2.06
C ARG A 299 28.99 1.03 3.02
N GLU A 300 30.04 0.26 2.69
CA GLU A 300 31.32 0.35 3.39
C GLU A 300 31.82 1.81 3.35
N SER A 301 32.19 2.33 4.52
CA SER A 301 32.85 3.64 4.70
C SER A 301 34.26 3.63 4.12
#